data_AF-A0A949DT09-F1
#
_entry.id   AF-A0A949DT09-F1
#
_cell.length_a   1.000
_cell.length_b   1.000
_cell.length_c   1.000
_cell.angle_alpha   90.00
_cell.angle_beta   90.00
_cell.angle_gamma   90.00
#
_symmetry.space_group_name_H-M   'P 1'
#
loop_
_entity.id
_entity.type
_entity.pdbx_description
1 polymer ?
#
loop_
_entity_poly.entity_id
_entity_poly.type
_entity_poly.pdbx_seq_one_letter_code
_entity_poly.pdbx_strand_id
1 'polypeptide(L)' 'MIMDLFRLDLQVHFFWGFFLTMAGIYWTPLFCAGIVVTVLKEGLDLWSKGHWSWGDFWWGLAGSFLAMAFVWAHLSCG' A
#
# COMPACT_ATOMS: atom_id res chain seq x y z
N MET A 1 29.38 -3.58 -0.16
CA MET A 1 28.13 -3.58 -0.92
C MET A 1 27.02 -3.07 -0.02
N ILE A 2 27.19 -1.81 0.35
CA ILE A 2 26.30 -1.02 1.19
C ILE A 2 25.20 -0.55 0.23
N MET A 3 23.92 -0.77 0.54
CA MET A 3 22.75 -0.12 -0.11
C MET A 3 22.14 -0.72 -1.40
N ASP A 4 22.72 -1.71 -2.10
CA ASP A 4 22.06 -2.35 -3.29
C ASP A 4 20.76 -3.11 -2.97
N LEU A 5 20.43 -3.26 -1.70
CA LEU A 5 19.42 -4.16 -1.19
C LEU A 5 18.66 -3.52 -0.02
N PHE A 6 18.53 -2.18 -0.03
CA PHE A 6 17.55 -1.48 0.81
C PHE A 6 16.14 -1.78 0.29
N ARG A 7 15.80 -3.07 0.35
CA ARG A 7 14.46 -3.66 0.29
C ARG A 7 13.65 -3.14 -0.90
N LEU A 8 14.12 -3.41 -2.12
CA LEU A 8 13.31 -3.26 -3.34
C LEU A 8 11.93 -3.92 -3.16
N ASP A 9 11.91 -5.06 -2.45
CA ASP A 9 10.72 -5.76 -2.00
C ASP A 9 9.75 -4.84 -1.22
N LEU A 10 10.27 -3.98 -0.34
CA LEU A 10 9.50 -3.03 0.46
C LEU A 10 8.98 -1.84 -0.32
N GLN A 11 9.79 -1.30 -1.25
CA GLN A 11 9.34 -0.25 -2.16
C GLN A 11 8.22 -0.76 -3.07
N VAL A 12 8.30 -2.01 -3.53
CA VAL A 12 7.22 -2.63 -4.32
C VAL A 12 5.93 -2.69 -3.50
N HIS A 13 5.98 -3.03 -2.21
CA HIS A 13 4.80 -3.01 -1.34
C HIS A 13 4.21 -1.59 -1.19
N PHE A 14 5.05 -0.58 -1.05
CA PHE A 14 4.63 0.82 -1.03
C PHE A 14 3.98 1.25 -2.35
N PHE A 15 4.61 0.96 -3.49
CA PHE A 15 4.09 1.27 -4.81
C PHE A 15 2.78 0.54 -5.12
N TRP A 16 2.65 -0.70 -4.65
CA TRP A 16 1.44 -1.50 -4.82
C TRP A 16 0.24 -0.87 -4.10
N GLY A 17 0.41 -0.52 -2.82
CA GLY A 17 -0.63 0.17 -2.05
C GLY A 17 -0.96 1.55 -2.63
N PHE A 18 0.06 2.29 -3.05
CA PHE A 18 -0.10 3.61 -3.67
C PHE A 18 -0.87 3.55 -4.99
N PHE A 19 -0.51 2.64 -5.90
CA PHE A 19 -1.15 2.53 -7.22
C PHE A 19 -2.60 2.08 -7.12
N LEU A 20 -2.91 1.11 -6.26
CA LEU A 20 -4.28 0.64 -6.02
C LEU A 20 -5.17 1.73 -5.44
N THR A 21 -4.64 2.54 -4.53
CA THR A 21 -5.39 3.63 -3.91
C THR A 21 -5.55 4.82 -4.87
N MET A 22 -4.56 5.09 -5.72
CA MET A 22 -4.65 6.06 -6.82
C MET A 22 -5.72 5.70 -7.85
N ALA A 23 -5.97 4.40 -8.09
CA ALA A 23 -7.10 3.97 -8.92
C ALA A 23 -8.47 4.41 -8.34
N GLY A 24 -8.50 4.79 -7.05
CA GLY A 24 -9.61 5.45 -6.38
C GLY A 24 -10.05 6.78 -7.01
N ILE A 25 -9.20 7.44 -7.80
CA ILE A 25 -9.57 8.63 -8.58
C ILE A 25 -10.68 8.30 -9.60
N TYR A 26 -10.60 7.13 -10.22
CA TYR A 26 -11.55 6.71 -11.26
C TYR A 26 -12.81 6.08 -10.65
N TRP A 27 -12.68 5.41 -9.50
CA TRP A 27 -13.80 4.78 -8.83
C TRP A 27 -13.64 4.87 -7.31
N THR A 28 -14.52 5.64 -6.65
CA THR A 28 -14.51 5.90 -5.20
C THR A 28 -14.32 4.66 -4.31
N PRO A 29 -14.91 3.47 -4.55
CA PRO A 29 -14.64 2.30 -3.71
C PRO A 29 -13.18 1.80 -3.76
N LEU A 30 -12.42 2.12 -4.81
CA LEU A 30 -10.99 1.79 -4.89
C LEU A 30 -10.12 2.65 -3.97
N PHE A 31 -10.67 3.71 -3.38
CA PHE A 31 -9.94 4.58 -2.44
C PHE A 31 -9.40 3.79 -1.23
N CYS A 32 -10.13 2.78 -0.77
CA CYS A 32 -9.68 1.91 0.34
C CYS A 32 -8.99 0.62 -0.16
N ALA A 33 -8.89 0.40 -1.47
CA ALA A 33 -8.41 -0.86 -2.01
C ALA A 33 -6.95 -1.14 -1.66
N GLY A 34 -6.09 -0.11 -1.60
CA GLY A 34 -4.71 -0.29 -1.16
C GLY A 34 -4.61 -0.86 0.26
N ILE A 35 -5.37 -0.31 1.21
CA ILE A 35 -5.41 -0.81 2.59
C ILE A 35 -5.94 -2.24 2.62
N VAL A 36 -7.06 -2.51 1.94
CA VAL A 36 -7.71 -3.83 1.94
C VAL A 36 -6.77 -4.89 1.38
N VAL A 37 -6.06 -4.58 0.30
CA VAL A 37 -5.09 -5.51 -0.32
C VAL A 37 -3.86 -5.71 0.57
N THR A 38 -3.37 -4.67 1.24
CA THR A 38 -2.26 -4.81 2.22
C THR A 38 -2.67 -5.70 3.39
N VAL A 39 -3.87 -5.51 3.96
CA VAL A 39 -4.39 -6.34 5.07
C VAL A 39 -4.63 -7.77 4.62
N LEU A 40 -5.25 -7.99 3.45
CA LEU A 40 -5.48 -9.33 2.90
C LEU A 40 -4.17 -10.07 2.64
N LYS A 41 -3.16 -9.39 2.07
CA LYS A 41 -1.86 -9.98 1.79
C LYS A 41 -1.17 -10.43 3.07
N GLU A 42 -1.08 -9.57 4.08
CA GLU A 42 -0.47 -9.92 5.37
C GLU A 42 -1.26 -10.99 6.12
N GLY A 43 -2.60 -10.97 6.03
CA GLY A 43 -3.45 -12.03 6.60
C GLY A 43 -3.22 -13.38 5.93
N LEU A 44 -3.02 -13.40 4.60
CA LEU A 44 -2.66 -14.60 3.85
C LEU A 44 -1.22 -15.05 4.17
N ASP A 45 -0.28 -14.13 4.36
CA ASP A 45 1.10 -14.47 4.76
C ASP A 45 1.13 -15.07 6.17
N LEU A 46 0.32 -14.56 7.10
CA LEU A 46 0.09 -15.16 8.42
C LEU A 46 -0.50 -16.57 8.32
N TRP A 47 -1.52 -16.76 7.51
CA TRP A 47 -2.14 -18.07 7.33
C TRP A 47 -1.15 -19.08 6.74
N SER A 48 -0.43 -18.68 5.68
CA SER A 48 0.39 -19.60 4.90
C SER A 48 1.78 -19.84 5.50
N LYS A 49 2.40 -18.84 6.13
CA LYS A 49 3.76 -18.92 6.66
C LYS A 49 3.84 -18.85 8.19
N GLY A 50 2.74 -18.53 8.86
CA GLY A 50 2.67 -18.43 10.32
C GLY A 50 3.41 -17.23 10.91
N HIS A 51 3.85 -16.27 10.09
CA HIS A 51 4.61 -15.11 10.54
C HIS A 51 4.10 -13.83 9.87
N TRP A 52 3.85 -12.80 10.68
CA TRP A 52 3.34 -11.50 10.22
C TRP A 52 4.49 -10.53 9.99
N SER A 53 4.60 -9.96 8.79
CA SER A 53 5.64 -8.97 8.50
C SER A 53 5.14 -7.57 8.75
N TRP A 54 5.34 -7.08 9.98
CA TRP A 54 5.00 -5.71 10.35
C TRP A 54 5.64 -4.67 9.42
N GLY A 55 6.83 -4.94 8.87
CA GLY A 55 7.49 -4.01 7.97
C GLY A 55 6.74 -3.82 6.65
N ASP A 56 6.28 -4.91 6.04
CA ASP A 56 5.59 -4.86 4.74
C ASP A 56 4.17 -4.28 4.89
N PHE A 57 3.53 -4.55 6.03
CA PHE A 57 2.27 -3.92 6.44
C PHE A 57 2.37 -2.39 6.50
N TRP A 58 3.33 -1.85 7.28
CA TRP A 58 3.45 -0.40 7.49
C TRP A 58 3.80 0.37 6.21
N TRP A 59 4.62 -0.21 5.33
CA TRP A 59 4.98 0.44 4.06
C TRP A 59 3.86 0.40 3.02
N GLY A 60 3.11 -0.71 2.94
CA GLY A 60 1.89 -0.75 2.13
C GLY A 60 0.82 0.23 2.62
N LEU A 61 0.68 0.36 3.94
CA LEU A 61 -0.23 1.31 4.57
C LEU A 61 0.19 2.76 4.32
N ALA A 62 1.49 3.07 4.46
CA ALA A 62 2.04 4.40 4.19
C ALA A 62 1.84 4.82 2.73
N GLY A 63 2.05 3.90 1.78
CA GLY A 63 1.78 4.15 0.35
C GLY A 63 0.31 4.43 0.08
N SER A 64 -0.58 3.66 0.70
CA SER A 64 -2.02 3.87 0.59
C SER A 64 -2.47 5.21 1.19
N PHE A 65 -1.93 5.59 2.36
CA PHE A 65 -2.18 6.90 2.98
C PHE A 65 -1.70 8.08 2.14
N LEU A 66 -0.50 7.98 1.55
CA LEU A 66 0.02 9.02 0.68
C LEU A 66 -0.86 9.20 -0.57
N ALA A 67 -1.30 8.09 -1.18
CA ALA A 67 -2.23 8.12 -2.30
C ALA A 67 -3.59 8.70 -1.90
N MET A 68 -4.15 8.32 -0.76
CA MET A 68 -5.41 8.89 -0.26
C MET A 68 -5.30 10.40 -0.06
N ALA A 69 -4.20 10.89 0.51
CA ALA A 69 -3.96 12.33 0.66
C ALA A 69 -3.89 13.03 -0.70
N PHE A 70 -3.28 12.39 -1.70
CA PHE A 70 -3.18 12.93 -3.06
C PHE A 70 -4.54 12.99 -3.76
N VAL A 71 -5.33 11.92 -3.68
CA VAL A 71 -6.69 11.87 -4.23
C VAL A 71 -7.61 12.86 -3.51
N TRP A 72 -7.50 12.98 -2.19
CA TRP A 72 -8.25 13.95 -1.40
C TRP A 72 -7.91 15.38 -1.81
N ALA A 73 -6.62 15.70 -1.94
CA ALA A 73 -6.18 17.02 -2.40
C ALA A 73 -6.67 17.32 -3.82
N HIS A 74 -6.70 16.32 -4.71
CA HIS A 74 -7.24 16.47 -6.05
C HIS A 74 -8.75 16.76 -6.05
N LEU A 75 -9.52 16.02 -5.26
CA LEU A 75 -10.97 16.23 -5.12
C LEU A 75 -11.34 17.54 -4.43
N SER A 76 -10.50 18.05 -3.53
CA SER A 76 -10.76 19.30 -2.78
C SER A 76 -10.47 20.57 -3.58
N CYS A 77 -9.71 20.46 -4.68
CA CYS A 77 -9.29 21.59 -5.52
C CYS A 77 -9.98 21.60 -6.89
N GLY A 78 -10.84 20.62 -7.17
CA GLY A 78 -11.60 20.45 -8.42
C GLY A 78 -13.05 20.89 -8.31
#